data_AF-A0A435FWK1-F1
#
_entry.id   AF-A0A435FWK1-F1
#
_cell.length_a   1.000
_cell.length_b   1.000
_cell.length_c   1.000
_cell.angle_alpha   90.00
_cell.angle_beta   90.00
_cell.angle_gamma   90.00
#
_symmetry.space_group_name_H-M   'P 1'
#
loop_
_entity.id
_entity.type
_entity.pdbx_description
1 polymer ?
#
loop_
_entity_poly.entity_id
_entity_poly.type
_entity_poly.pdbx_seq_one_letter_code
_entity_poly.pdbx_strand_id
1 'polypeptide(L)'
;MSALHPLAKGVQHPSPLRHEAPWWLVSVGLIAAPAAWSLQLLVSYVLNGDRCAAGRLGALPFEPTAMLYAIIGVIAVATSILGLWAAHRTWRLTREEGSGDHHEGLTTGIGRTRFLGLSGIVSSSIFIVGAVFALLVPFLVSPCFALFF
;
A
#
# COMPACT_ATOMS: atom_id res chain seq x y z
N MET A 1 3.70 -39.33 -34.45
CA MET A 1 3.78 -38.76 -33.08
C MET A 1 3.85 -37.21 -33.05
N SER A 2 3.53 -36.50 -34.13
CA SER A 2 3.76 -35.03 -34.23
C SER A 2 2.55 -34.13 -33.91
N ALA A 3 1.38 -34.70 -33.58
CA ALA A 3 0.13 -33.93 -33.37
C ALA A 3 -0.07 -33.42 -31.93
N LEU A 4 0.79 -33.79 -30.98
CA LEU A 4 0.69 -33.39 -29.56
C LEU A 4 1.35 -32.03 -29.26
N HIS A 5 2.23 -31.54 -30.12
CA HIS A 5 2.99 -30.31 -29.90
C HIS A 5 2.15 -29.02 -29.81
N PRO A 6 1.05 -28.83 -30.59
CA PRO A 6 0.23 -27.62 -30.45
C PRO A 6 -0.66 -27.65 -29.19
N LEU A 7 -1.10 -28.83 -28.74
CA LEU A 7 -1.90 -28.98 -27.53
C LEU A 7 -1.06 -28.80 -26.25
N ALA A 8 0.20 -29.24 -26.26
CA ALA A 8 1.13 -29.02 -25.13
C ALA A 8 1.42 -27.54 -24.88
N LYS A 9 1.36 -26.70 -25.91
CA LYS A 9 1.51 -25.24 -25.79
C LYS A 9 0.28 -24.57 -25.16
N GLY A 10 -0.90 -25.17 -25.32
CA GLY A 10 -2.16 -24.68 -24.76
C GLY A 10 -2.40 -25.03 -23.29
N VAL A 11 -1.63 -25.97 -22.72
CA VAL A 11 -1.71 -26.35 -21.29
C VAL A 11 -0.49 -25.83 -20.53
N GLN A 12 -0.10 -24.57 -20.78
CA GLN A 12 0.83 -23.88 -19.90
C GLN A 12 0.07 -23.20 -18.77
N HIS A 13 0.49 -23.45 -17.53
CA HIS A 13 -0.15 -22.86 -16.35
C HIS A 13 -0.07 -21.33 -16.44
N PRO A 14 -1.19 -20.58 -16.28
CA PRO A 14 -1.21 -19.12 -16.45
C PRO A 14 -0.26 -18.34 -15.51
N SER A 15 0.20 -18.99 -14.44
CA SER A 15 1.22 -18.45 -13.51
C SER A 15 2.34 -19.47 -13.29
N PRO A 16 3.37 -19.50 -14.15
CA PRO A 16 4.48 -20.45 -14.02
C PRO A 16 5.39 -20.14 -12.81
N LEU A 17 5.53 -18.88 -12.38
CA LEU A 17 6.38 -18.47 -11.25
C LEU A 17 5.59 -18.19 -9.96
N ARG A 18 4.35 -18.70 -9.84
CA ARG A 18 3.53 -18.54 -8.61
C ARG A 18 4.21 -19.08 -7.34
N HIS A 19 5.18 -19.98 -7.49
CA HIS A 19 5.94 -20.53 -6.36
C HIS A 19 7.08 -19.60 -5.91
N GLU A 20 7.57 -18.72 -6.78
CA GLU A 20 8.64 -17.79 -6.44
C GLU A 20 8.11 -16.58 -5.67
N ALA A 21 6.86 -16.18 -5.94
CA ALA A 21 6.14 -15.13 -5.23
C ALA A 21 5.04 -15.72 -4.33
N PRO A 22 5.32 -15.98 -3.04
CA PRO A 22 4.31 -16.55 -2.15
C PRO A 22 3.16 -15.56 -1.94
N TRP A 23 1.93 -16.09 -1.83
CA TRP A 23 0.70 -15.30 -1.77
C TRP A 23 0.68 -14.25 -0.65
N TRP A 24 1.34 -14.53 0.49
CA TRP A 24 1.43 -13.59 1.60
C TRP A 24 2.28 -12.36 1.25
N LEU A 25 3.34 -12.52 0.45
CA LEU A 25 4.21 -11.42 0.03
C LEU A 25 3.47 -10.48 -0.91
N VAL A 26 2.69 -11.05 -1.84
CA VAL A 26 1.80 -10.31 -2.72
C VAL A 26 0.74 -9.55 -1.92
N SER A 27 0.14 -10.21 -0.93
CA SER A 27 -0.91 -9.63 -0.08
C SER A 27 -0.37 -8.48 0.78
N VAL A 28 0.80 -8.65 1.39
CA VAL A 28 1.49 -7.60 2.17
C VAL A 28 1.84 -6.42 1.27
N GLY A 29 2.39 -6.66 0.09
CA GLY A 29 2.75 -5.59 -0.85
C GLY A 29 1.55 -4.79 -1.37
N LEU A 30 0.35 -5.37 -1.35
CA LEU A 30 -0.87 -4.72 -1.82
C LEU A 30 -1.65 -4.01 -0.70
N ILE A 31 -1.70 -4.62 0.49
CA ILE A 31 -2.63 -4.22 1.56
C ILE A 31 -1.92 -3.43 2.68
N ALA A 32 -0.62 -3.65 2.93
CA ALA A 32 0.04 -3.07 4.10
C ALA A 32 -0.01 -1.53 4.10
N ALA A 33 0.30 -0.88 2.97
CA ALA A 33 0.28 0.58 2.87
C ALA A 33 -1.13 1.19 2.99
N PRO A 34 -2.17 0.70 2.26
CA PRO A 34 -3.55 1.17 2.48
C PRO A 34 -4.03 0.97 3.92
N ALA A 35 -3.73 -0.18 4.53
CA ALA A 35 -4.16 -0.48 5.90
C ALA A 35 -3.48 0.44 6.92
N ALA A 36 -2.16 0.65 6.78
CA ALA A 36 -1.38 1.54 7.63
C ALA A 36 -1.91 2.98 7.58
N TRP A 37 -2.14 3.51 6.38
CA TRP A 37 -2.68 4.85 6.20
C TRP A 37 -4.11 4.98 6.73
N SER A 38 -4.96 3.97 6.51
CA SER A 38 -6.33 3.96 7.04
C SER A 38 -6.34 3.98 8.56
N LEU A 39 -5.49 3.19 9.20
CA LEU A 39 -5.35 3.18 10.65
C LEU A 39 -4.83 4.53 11.17
N GLN A 40 -3.83 5.12 10.50
CA GLN A 40 -3.32 6.45 10.83
C GLN A 40 -4.44 7.50 10.75
N LEU A 41 -5.26 7.49 9.69
CA LEU A 41 -6.39 8.40 9.53
C LEU A 41 -7.46 8.21 10.61
N LEU A 42 -7.84 6.97 10.91
CA LEU A 42 -8.88 6.69 11.92
C LEU A 42 -8.45 7.16 13.30
N VAL A 43 -7.22 6.85 13.71
CA VAL A 43 -6.70 7.32 15.00
C VAL A 43 -6.60 8.84 15.02
N SER A 44 -6.18 9.45 13.91
CA SER A 44 -6.13 10.90 13.78
C SER A 44 -7.51 11.55 13.88
N TYR A 45 -8.54 10.92 13.32
CA TYR A 45 -9.90 11.42 13.40
C TYR A 45 -10.44 11.39 14.83
N VAL A 46 -10.29 10.25 15.52
CA VAL A 46 -10.77 10.08 16.90
C VAL A 46 -10.07 11.06 17.86
N LEU A 47 -8.74 11.13 17.79
CA LEU A 47 -7.96 11.98 18.68
C LEU A 47 -8.24 13.48 18.45
N ASN A 48 -8.46 13.91 17.21
CA ASN A 48 -8.84 15.31 16.94
C ASN A 48 -10.29 15.60 17.35
N GLY A 49 -11.21 14.65 17.17
CA GLY A 49 -12.60 14.77 17.62
C GLY A 49 -12.70 15.01 19.12
N ASP A 50 -12.00 14.20 19.92
CA ASP A 50 -11.96 14.34 21.38
C ASP A 50 -11.40 15.70 21.83
N ARG A 51 -10.36 16.18 21.16
CA ARG A 51 -9.75 17.48 21.48
C ARG A 51 -10.68 18.66 21.16
N CYS A 52 -11.35 18.62 20.02
CA CYS A 52 -12.28 19.70 19.65
C CYS A 52 -13.54 19.67 20.54
N ALA A 53 -14.03 18.49 20.93
CA ALA A 53 -15.14 18.38 21.90
C ALA A 53 -14.74 18.90 23.30
N ALA A 54 -13.49 18.70 23.72
CA ALA A 54 -12.98 19.17 25.01
C ALA A 54 -12.56 20.66 25.01
N GLY A 55 -12.76 21.40 23.91
CA GLY A 55 -12.37 22.81 23.80
C GLY A 55 -10.85 23.07 23.85
N ARG A 56 -10.02 22.03 23.65
CA ARG A 56 -8.56 22.15 23.66
C ARG A 56 -8.08 22.70 22.32
N LEU A 57 -8.11 24.03 22.19
CA LEU A 57 -7.63 24.78 21.04
C LEU A 57 -6.10 24.81 21.05
N GLY A 58 -5.49 23.93 20.25
CA GLY A 58 -4.04 23.93 19.98
C GLY A 58 -3.34 22.69 20.51
N ALA A 59 -2.62 22.01 19.62
CA ALA A 59 -1.66 20.98 19.99
C ALA A 59 -0.33 21.66 20.30
N LEU A 60 0.04 21.77 21.57
CA LEU A 60 1.43 22.10 21.90
C LEU A 60 2.32 20.93 21.45
N PRO A 61 3.50 21.20 20.86
CA PRO A 61 4.36 20.16 20.26
C PRO A 61 4.88 19.11 21.24
N PHE A 62 4.78 19.38 22.56
CA PHE A 62 5.20 18.47 23.63
C PHE A 62 4.03 17.80 24.38
N GLU A 63 2.80 17.94 23.89
CA GLU A 63 1.69 17.20 24.45
C GLU A 63 1.84 15.69 24.17
N PRO A 64 1.52 14.81 25.14
CA PRO A 64 1.64 13.36 24.98
C PRO A 64 0.85 12.84 23.77
N THR A 65 -0.23 13.55 23.43
CA THR A 65 -1.05 13.25 22.27
C THR A 65 -0.35 13.61 20.95
N ALA A 66 0.40 14.71 20.87
CA ALA A 66 1.22 15.04 19.68
C ALA A 66 2.37 14.03 19.47
N MET A 67 2.97 13.56 20.56
CA MET A 67 3.97 12.49 20.51
C MET A 67 3.37 11.17 20.01
N LEU A 68 2.16 10.81 20.46
CA LEU A 68 1.44 9.64 19.96
C LEU A 68 1.14 9.74 18.46
N TYR A 69 0.73 10.92 17.97
CA TYR A 69 0.55 11.18 16.54
C TYR A 69 1.83 10.93 15.74
N ALA A 70 2.95 11.48 16.20
CA ALA A 70 4.24 11.31 15.53
C ALA A 70 4.64 9.83 15.48
N ILE A 71 4.48 9.09 16.58
CA ILE A 71 4.77 7.65 16.67
C ILE A 71 3.92 6.87 15.67
N ILE A 72 2.60 7.08 15.66
CA ILE A 72 1.68 6.39 14.75
C ILE A 72 2.00 6.71 13.30
N GLY A 73 2.28 7.98 13.00
CA GLY A 73 2.68 8.40 11.66
C GLY A 73 3.99 7.73 11.21
N VAL A 74 5.00 7.65 12.08
CA VAL A 74 6.27 6.95 11.78
C VAL A 74 6.02 5.47 11.53
N ILE A 75 5.19 4.81 12.35
CA ILE A 75 4.82 3.40 12.16
C ILE A 75 4.08 3.21 10.83
N ALA A 76 3.17 4.12 10.47
CA ALA A 76 2.42 4.05 9.22
C ALA A 76 3.32 4.22 7.99
N VAL A 77 4.29 5.15 8.05
CA VAL A 77 5.31 5.31 7.00
C VAL A 77 6.20 4.07 6.92
N ALA A 78 6.69 3.55 8.04
CA ALA A 78 7.54 2.37 8.07
C ALA A 78 6.83 1.13 7.49
N THR A 79 5.58 0.90 7.88
CA THR A 79 4.75 -0.21 7.34
C THR A 79 4.44 -0.04 5.86
N SER A 80 4.22 1.20 5.39
CA SER A 80 4.03 1.48 3.96
C SER A 80 5.31 1.24 3.15
N ILE A 81 6.49 1.58 3.69
CA ILE A 81 7.79 1.26 3.08
C ILE A 81 8.02 -0.25 3.02
N LEU A 82 7.65 -0.99 4.08
CA LEU A 82 7.71 -2.45 4.07
C LEU A 82 6.78 -3.05 3.01
N GLY A 83 5.57 -2.49 2.83
CA GLY A 83 4.66 -2.84 1.75
C GLY A 83 5.27 -2.59 0.36
N LEU A 84 5.86 -1.42 0.15
CA LEU A 84 6.57 -1.08 -1.09
C LEU A 84 7.73 -2.05 -1.36
N TRP A 85 8.52 -2.37 -0.34
CA TRP A 85 9.62 -3.32 -0.46
C TRP A 85 9.12 -4.72 -0.83
N ALA A 86 8.04 -5.19 -0.20
CA ALA A 86 7.42 -6.47 -0.54
C ALA A 86 6.90 -6.48 -1.98
N ALA A 87 6.20 -5.42 -2.41
CA ALA A 87 5.71 -5.27 -3.78
C ALA A 87 6.87 -5.23 -4.81
N HIS A 88 7.93 -4.49 -4.51
CA HIS A 88 9.13 -4.41 -5.35
C HIS A 88 9.85 -5.75 -5.43
N ARG A 89 9.97 -6.48 -4.33
CA ARG A 89 10.55 -7.83 -4.31
C ARG A 89 9.71 -8.80 -5.14
N THR A 90 8.39 -8.77 -4.98
CA THR A 90 7.45 -9.56 -5.79
C THR A 90 7.64 -9.26 -7.27
N TRP A 91 7.67 -7.98 -7.65
CA TRP A 91 7.90 -7.55 -9.03
C TRP A 91 9.24 -8.05 -9.59
N ARG A 92 10.33 -7.99 -8.81
CA ARG A 92 11.65 -8.46 -9.25
C ARG A 92 11.67 -9.96 -9.50
N LEU A 93 11.03 -10.74 -8.63
CA LEU A 93 10.94 -12.21 -8.78
C LEU A 93 10.09 -12.59 -10.00
N THR A 94 9.03 -11.83 -10.29
CA THR A 94 8.10 -12.13 -11.39
C THR A 94 8.38 -11.32 -12.67
N ARG A 95 9.53 -10.62 -12.76
CA ARG A 95 9.83 -9.73 -13.90
C ARG A 95 10.03 -10.51 -15.20
N GLU A 96 10.53 -11.74 -15.09
CA GLU A 96 10.83 -12.63 -16.22
C GLU A 96 9.61 -13.48 -16.65
N GLU A 97 8.47 -13.34 -15.96
CA GLU A 97 7.28 -14.20 -16.16
C GLU A 97 6.54 -13.98 -17.49
N GLY A 98 7.02 -13.09 -18.37
CA GLY A 98 6.50 -13.01 -19.74
C GLY A 98 7.00 -11.83 -20.57
N SER A 99 7.50 -12.13 -21.76
CA SER A 99 7.78 -11.21 -22.89
C SER A 99 6.62 -11.11 -23.90
N GLY A 100 5.43 -11.59 -23.53
CA GLY A 100 4.23 -11.55 -24.38
C GLY A 100 3.58 -10.18 -24.44
N ASP A 101 2.88 -9.92 -25.55
CA ASP A 101 2.16 -8.68 -25.82
C ASP A 101 1.15 -8.35 -24.70
N HIS A 102 1.02 -7.08 -24.33
CA HIS A 102 0.19 -6.65 -23.18
C HIS A 102 -1.27 -7.11 -23.29
N HIS A 103 -1.76 -7.25 -24.53
CA HIS A 103 -3.09 -7.75 -24.83
C HIS A 103 -3.27 -9.25 -24.52
N GLU A 104 -2.25 -10.07 -24.78
CA GLU A 104 -2.32 -11.52 -24.60
C GLU A 104 -2.27 -11.89 -23.11
N GLY A 105 -1.51 -11.14 -22.30
CA GLY A 105 -1.48 -11.30 -20.84
C GLY A 105 -2.82 -11.00 -20.16
N LEU A 106 -3.60 -10.05 -20.69
CA LEU A 106 -4.94 -9.72 -20.19
C LEU A 106 -5.98 -10.80 -20.52
N THR A 107 -5.90 -11.43 -21.69
CA THR A 107 -6.85 -12.46 -22.13
C THR A 107 -6.54 -13.85 -21.60
N THR A 108 -5.27 -14.16 -21.34
CA THR A 108 -4.82 -15.51 -20.90
C THR A 108 -4.47 -15.58 -19.41
N GLY A 109 -4.36 -14.44 -18.72
CA GLY A 109 -3.95 -14.38 -17.31
C GLY A 109 -2.45 -14.59 -17.10
N ILE A 110 -1.65 -14.67 -18.18
CA ILE A 110 -0.19 -14.75 -18.13
C ILE A 110 0.36 -13.47 -17.49
N GLY A 111 1.14 -13.62 -16.41
CA GLY A 111 1.75 -12.50 -15.69
C GLY A 111 0.85 -11.83 -14.63
N ARG A 112 -0.22 -12.50 -14.16
CA ARG A 112 -1.08 -12.00 -13.06
C ARG A 112 -0.30 -11.55 -11.82
N THR A 113 0.68 -12.35 -11.41
CA THR A 113 1.60 -12.07 -10.28
C THR A 113 2.45 -10.83 -10.52
N ARG A 114 2.96 -10.65 -11.75
CA ARG A 114 3.69 -9.45 -12.19
C ARG A 114 2.80 -8.21 -12.15
N PHE A 115 1.56 -8.30 -12.65
CA PHE A 115 0.58 -7.20 -12.57
C PHE A 115 0.28 -6.83 -11.11
N LEU A 116 0.05 -7.82 -10.24
CA LEU A 116 -0.19 -7.60 -8.81
C LEU A 116 1.02 -6.92 -8.14
N GLY A 117 2.24 -7.35 -8.44
CA GLY A 117 3.46 -6.69 -7.95
C GLY A 117 3.56 -5.22 -8.36
N LEU A 118 3.28 -4.90 -9.63
CA LEU A 118 3.31 -3.52 -10.13
C LEU A 118 2.19 -2.67 -9.53
N SER A 119 0.98 -3.23 -9.41
CA SER A 119 -0.15 -2.56 -8.74
C SER A 119 0.16 -2.27 -7.26
N GLY A 120 0.85 -3.18 -6.57
CA GLY A 120 1.31 -3.00 -5.20
C GLY A 120 2.34 -1.87 -5.07
N ILE A 121 3.26 -1.72 -6.04
CA ILE A 121 4.23 -0.61 -6.07
C ILE A 121 3.52 0.73 -6.24
N VAL A 122 2.58 0.82 -7.20
CA VAL A 122 1.83 2.05 -7.47
C VAL A 122 0.96 2.42 -6.26
N SER A 123 0.20 1.45 -5.74
CA SER A 123 -0.62 1.61 -4.54
C SER A 123 0.23 2.09 -3.36
N SER A 124 1.32 1.36 -3.04
CA SER A 124 2.19 1.70 -1.92
C SER A 124 2.81 3.09 -2.07
N SER A 125 3.23 3.49 -3.27
CA SER A 125 3.77 4.82 -3.52
C SER A 125 2.77 5.93 -3.18
N ILE A 126 1.51 5.78 -3.62
CA ILE A 126 0.44 6.75 -3.34
C ILE A 126 0.18 6.84 -1.83
N PHE A 127 0.09 5.69 -1.15
CA PHE A 127 -0.16 5.66 0.30
C PHE A 127 1.02 6.15 1.15
N ILE A 128 2.26 5.98 0.70
CA ILE A 128 3.43 6.59 1.36
C ILE A 128 3.32 8.11 1.31
N VAL A 129 2.99 8.69 0.15
CA VAL A 129 2.78 10.13 0.02
C VAL A 129 1.65 10.59 0.94
N GLY A 130 0.54 9.84 0.98
CA GLY A 130 -0.58 10.11 1.89
C GLY A 130 -0.19 10.04 3.37
N ALA A 131 0.62 9.06 3.78
CA ALA A 131 1.07 8.88 5.16
C ALA A 131 2.03 9.99 5.60
N VAL A 132 2.96 10.39 4.72
CA VAL A 132 3.86 11.53 4.95
C VAL A 132 3.08 12.83 5.05
N PHE A 133 2.11 13.05 4.15
CA PHE A 133 1.27 14.23 4.20
C PHE A 133 0.47 14.28 5.50
N ALA A 134 -0.16 13.17 5.88
CA ALA A 134 -0.89 13.05 7.15
C ALA A 134 -0.01 13.30 8.38
N LEU A 135 1.29 13.00 8.32
CA LEU A 135 2.26 13.31 9.36
C LEU A 135 2.54 14.81 9.50
N LEU A 136 2.44 15.54 8.38
CA LEU A 136 2.67 16.98 8.30
C LEU A 136 1.43 17.82 8.64
N VAL A 137 0.22 17.31 8.38
CA VAL A 137 -1.06 17.99 8.67
C VAL A 137 -1.11 18.69 10.05
N PRO A 138 -0.77 18.05 11.18
CA PRO A 138 -0.84 18.71 12.49
C PRO A 138 0.10 19.91 12.66
N PHE A 139 1.12 20.05 11.80
CA PHE A 139 2.01 21.22 11.78
C PHE A 139 1.53 22.32 10.85
N LEU A 140 0.79 21.97 9.79
CA LEU A 140 0.32 22.93 8.77
C LEU A 140 -1.06 23.51 9.10
N VAL A 141 -1.92 22.74 9.77
CA VAL A 141 -3.34 23.06 9.94
C VAL A 141 -3.71 23.00 11.41
N SER A 142 -4.46 24.00 11.89
CA SER A 142 -5.05 23.97 13.23
C SER A 142 -6.08 22.83 13.33
N PRO A 143 -6.02 21.98 14.37
CA PRO A 143 -6.85 20.76 14.46
C PRO A 143 -8.34 21.05 14.62
N CYS A 144 -8.69 22.23 15.14
CA CYS A 144 -10.07 22.68 15.23
C CYS A 144 -10.21 23.93 14.37
N PHE A 145 -11.01 23.83 13.31
CA PHE A 145 -11.51 25.00 12.62
C PHE A 145 -12.43 25.73 13.61
N ALA A 146 -11.99 26.87 14.13
CA ALA A 146 -12.81 27.71 14.98
C ALA A 146 -13.99 28.22 14.14
N LEU A 147 -15.12 27.51 14.22
CA LEU A 147 -16.42 28.08 13.85
C LEU A 147 -16.74 29.14 14.90
N PHE A 148 -16.17 30.33 14.70
CA PHE A 148 -16.68 31.56 15.30
C PHE A 148 -18.01 31.89 14.60
N PHE A 149 -19.12 31.55 15.24
CA PHE A 149 -20.42 32.20 15.10
C PHE A 149 -21.00 32.41 16.49
#